data_AF-A0A963DUY9-F1
#
_entry.id   AF-A0A963DUY9-F1
#
_cell.length_a   1.000
_cell.length_b   1.000
_cell.length_c   1.000
_cell.angle_alpha   90.00
_cell.angle_beta   90.00
_cell.angle_gamma   90.00
#
_symmetry.space_group_name_H-M   'P 1'
#
loop_
_entity.id
_entity.type
_entity.pdbx_description
1 polymer ?
#
loop_
_entity_poly.entity_id
_entity_poly.type
_entity_poly.pdbx_seq_one_letter_code
_entity_poly.pdbx_strand_id
1 'polypeptide(L)'
;MTGTRSYFVAGTDTEIGKTYATCALLHHARRIGLRALGMKPVAAGAAPIDGRMRNDDALALIAASTTAADYALVNPICLAEAVAPHIAAADEGRRIDIEAILTARDALARQCDLLLIEGVGGFRVPLQADYDTADLAADLAAPVILVVGVRLGCINHALLTADAIRARGLELAGWVANCVDPLMHRREQNIAALDERLGCPRLGILPHAEDGDAAAAAVHLQLPAYHLRATDAIVVLDSAESMHGGHCGRVVITGSHGGISAARYALRARARLCFFNDAGRGKADAGTAALAKLQQAGLAAACYAHDSARIGDGRDGFGHGLISAVNEAAGALGLRVGMSVVEGASLASGGTSAA
;
A
#
# COMPACT_ATOMS: atom_id res chain seq x y z
N MET A 1 15.70 -2.35 5.03
CA MET A 1 14.72 -2.80 4.01
C MET A 1 13.36 -2.53 4.61
N THR A 2 12.52 -1.70 3.98
CA THR A 2 11.15 -1.51 4.44
C THR A 2 10.38 -2.81 4.25
N GLY A 3 9.73 -3.30 5.30
CA GLY A 3 8.96 -4.55 5.23
C GLY A 3 7.85 -4.48 4.18
N THR A 4 7.57 -5.62 3.55
CA THR A 4 6.50 -5.77 2.56
C THR A 4 5.15 -5.48 3.18
N ARG A 5 4.33 -4.66 2.51
CA ARG A 5 2.93 -4.48 2.89
C ARG A 5 2.09 -5.57 2.27
N SER A 6 1.26 -6.23 3.06
CA SER A 6 0.34 -7.24 2.56
C SER A 6 -1.09 -6.82 2.86
N TYR A 7 -1.98 -7.00 1.89
CA TYR A 7 -3.42 -6.83 2.07
C TYR A 7 -4.15 -8.08 1.61
N PHE A 8 -5.17 -8.49 2.38
CA PHE A 8 -6.09 -9.53 1.95
C PHE A 8 -7.23 -8.90 1.17
N VAL A 9 -7.45 -9.31 -0.07
CA VAL A 9 -8.54 -8.80 -0.91
C VAL A 9 -9.73 -9.75 -0.79
N ALA A 10 -10.75 -9.30 -0.07
CA ALA A 10 -12.02 -10.00 0.11
C ALA A 10 -13.08 -9.43 -0.82
N GLY A 11 -14.12 -10.20 -1.10
CA GLY A 11 -15.29 -9.74 -1.86
C GLY A 11 -16.57 -10.00 -1.09
N THR A 12 -17.57 -9.15 -1.34
CA THR A 12 -18.90 -9.33 -0.76
C THR A 12 -19.62 -10.57 -1.26
N ASP A 13 -19.23 -11.10 -2.42
CA ASP A 13 -19.89 -12.22 -3.09
C ASP A 13 -18.99 -12.86 -4.17
N THR A 14 -19.47 -13.91 -4.85
CA THR A 14 -18.90 -14.43 -6.10
C THR A 14 -19.22 -13.49 -7.27
N GLU A 15 -18.41 -13.55 -8.34
CA GLU A 15 -18.65 -12.82 -9.61
C GLU A 15 -18.77 -11.29 -9.53
N ILE A 16 -18.44 -10.69 -8.39
CA ILE A 16 -18.43 -9.23 -8.20
C ILE A 16 -17.18 -8.52 -8.74
N GLY A 17 -16.33 -9.24 -9.48
CA GLY A 17 -15.10 -8.70 -10.07
C GLY A 17 -13.96 -8.45 -9.07
N LYS A 18 -13.77 -9.36 -8.09
CA LYS A 18 -12.60 -9.32 -7.18
C LYS A 18 -11.29 -9.28 -7.96
N THR A 19 -11.09 -10.25 -8.85
CA THR A 19 -9.89 -10.37 -9.70
C THR A 19 -9.61 -9.11 -10.49
N TYR A 20 -10.67 -8.56 -11.11
CA TYR A 20 -10.58 -7.30 -11.85
C TYR A 20 -10.12 -6.14 -10.95
N ALA A 21 -10.70 -5.99 -9.75
CA ALA A 21 -10.29 -4.97 -8.80
C ALA A 21 -8.86 -5.17 -8.28
N THR A 22 -8.46 -6.42 -7.98
CA THR A 22 -7.09 -6.75 -7.56
C THR A 22 -6.08 -6.42 -8.65
N CYS A 23 -6.36 -6.80 -9.91
CA CYS A 23 -5.53 -6.44 -11.05
C CYS A 23 -5.41 -4.92 -11.22
N ALA A 24 -6.52 -4.18 -11.09
CA ALA A 24 -6.49 -2.72 -11.17
C ALA A 24 -5.64 -2.09 -10.05
N LEU A 25 -5.69 -2.63 -8.83
CA LEU A 25 -4.81 -2.21 -7.73
C LEU A 25 -3.33 -2.52 -8.01
N LEU A 26 -3.02 -3.69 -8.59
CA LEU A 26 -1.65 -4.04 -9.01
C LEU A 26 -1.13 -3.09 -10.10
N HIS A 27 -1.96 -2.78 -11.11
CA HIS A 27 -1.63 -1.80 -12.13
C HIS A 27 -1.44 -0.40 -11.55
N HIS A 28 -2.26 0.01 -10.58
CA HIS A 28 -2.07 1.29 -9.87
C HIS A 28 -0.74 1.31 -9.12
N ALA A 29 -0.41 0.25 -8.37
CA ALA A 29 0.84 0.10 -7.66
C ALA A 29 2.07 0.22 -8.60
N ARG A 30 1.97 -0.39 -9.79
CA ARG A 30 2.98 -0.26 -10.86
C ARG A 30 3.17 1.21 -11.29
N ARG A 31 2.08 1.96 -11.48
CA ARG A 31 2.10 3.37 -11.91
C ARG A 31 2.80 4.28 -10.89
N ILE A 32 2.71 3.95 -9.60
CA ILE A 32 3.39 4.69 -8.53
C ILE A 32 4.78 4.12 -8.18
N GLY A 33 5.28 3.16 -8.98
CA GLY A 33 6.64 2.64 -8.88
C GLY A 33 6.88 1.59 -7.80
N LEU A 34 5.84 0.97 -7.24
CA LEU A 34 5.98 -0.13 -6.29
C LEU A 34 6.23 -1.46 -7.01
N ARG A 35 7.07 -2.31 -6.44
CA ARG A 35 7.09 -3.73 -6.79
C ARG A 35 5.88 -4.38 -6.13
N ALA A 36 4.83 -4.65 -6.90
CA ALA A 36 3.62 -5.31 -6.44
C ALA A 36 3.49 -6.72 -7.03
N LEU A 37 3.07 -7.68 -6.20
CA LEU A 37 2.74 -9.05 -6.59
C LEU A 37 1.31 -9.38 -6.14
N GLY A 38 0.59 -10.16 -6.94
CA GLY A 38 -0.68 -10.78 -6.56
C GLY A 38 -0.49 -12.24 -6.15
N MET A 39 -1.30 -12.71 -5.21
CA MET A 39 -1.37 -14.10 -4.77
C MET A 39 -2.83 -14.56 -4.77
N LYS A 40 -3.10 -15.75 -5.29
CA LYS A 40 -4.38 -16.46 -5.21
C LYS A 40 -4.16 -17.76 -4.44
N PRO A 41 -4.08 -17.73 -3.09
CA PRO A 41 -3.64 -18.88 -2.29
C PRO A 41 -4.44 -20.16 -2.56
N VAL A 42 -5.75 -20.02 -2.75
CA VAL A 42 -6.67 -21.10 -3.07
C VAL A 42 -7.47 -20.70 -4.30
N ALA A 43 -7.52 -21.58 -5.30
CA ALA A 43 -8.34 -21.43 -6.49
C ALA A 43 -9.06 -22.74 -6.79
N ALA A 44 -10.32 -22.62 -7.20
CA ALA A 44 -11.19 -23.70 -7.67
C ALA A 44 -11.71 -23.31 -9.06
N GLY A 45 -11.95 -24.28 -9.94
CA GLY A 45 -12.21 -24.02 -11.37
C GLY A 45 -10.91 -23.77 -12.13
N ALA A 46 -10.04 -24.78 -12.17
CA ALA A 46 -8.78 -24.74 -12.90
C ALA A 46 -8.84 -25.70 -14.10
N ALA A 47 -8.06 -25.40 -15.14
CA ALA A 47 -7.95 -26.19 -16.35
C ALA A 47 -6.48 -26.51 -16.67
N PRO A 48 -6.20 -27.63 -17.37
CA PRO A 48 -4.86 -27.92 -17.83
C PRO A 48 -4.43 -26.96 -18.95
N ILE A 49 -3.35 -26.21 -18.72
CA ILE A 49 -2.67 -25.37 -19.71
C ILE A 49 -1.21 -25.83 -19.77
N ASP A 50 -0.73 -26.18 -20.96
CA ASP A 50 0.62 -26.73 -21.18
C ASP A 50 0.96 -27.91 -20.23
N GLY A 51 -0.04 -28.78 -20.00
CA GLY A 51 0.09 -29.97 -19.16
C GLY A 51 0.15 -29.70 -17.65
N ARG A 52 -0.13 -28.48 -17.20
CA ARG A 52 -0.20 -28.12 -15.77
C ARG A 52 -1.54 -27.48 -15.44
N MET A 53 -2.10 -27.78 -14.28
CA MET A 53 -3.32 -27.11 -13.82
C MET A 53 -3.07 -25.63 -13.57
N ARG A 54 -3.93 -24.78 -14.14
CA ARG A 54 -3.88 -23.33 -14.05
C ARG A 54 -5.28 -22.76 -13.84
N ASN A 55 -5.36 -21.70 -13.07
CA ASN A 55 -6.59 -20.96 -12.84
C ASN A 55 -6.46 -19.55 -13.44
N ASP A 56 -7.54 -19.10 -14.08
CA ASP A 56 -7.55 -17.83 -14.82
C ASP A 56 -7.36 -16.62 -13.91
N ASP A 57 -7.93 -16.62 -12.69
CA ASP A 57 -7.70 -15.54 -11.72
C ASP A 57 -6.21 -15.46 -11.36
N ALA A 58 -5.59 -16.60 -11.04
CA ALA A 58 -4.17 -16.65 -10.70
C ALA A 58 -3.27 -16.16 -11.86
N LEU A 59 -3.60 -16.52 -13.10
CA LEU A 59 -2.89 -16.05 -14.29
C LEU A 59 -3.08 -14.54 -14.51
N ALA A 60 -4.29 -14.02 -14.30
CA ALA A 60 -4.56 -12.59 -14.38
C ALA A 60 -3.75 -11.80 -13.35
N LEU A 61 -3.67 -12.29 -12.11
CA LEU A 61 -2.83 -11.67 -11.06
C LEU A 61 -1.34 -11.68 -11.43
N ILE A 62 -0.84 -12.76 -12.02
CA ILE A 62 0.56 -12.82 -12.51
C ILE A 62 0.80 -11.79 -13.61
N ALA A 63 -0.11 -11.66 -14.58
CA ALA A 63 0.01 -10.69 -15.66
C ALA A 63 -0.03 -9.23 -15.16
N ALA A 64 -0.87 -8.94 -14.17
CA ALA A 64 -0.97 -7.63 -13.54
C ALA A 64 0.19 -7.32 -12.58
N SER A 65 0.87 -8.35 -12.05
CA SER A 65 2.02 -8.21 -11.15
C SER A 65 3.20 -7.50 -11.82
N THR A 66 3.96 -6.72 -11.05
CA THR A 66 5.05 -5.89 -11.59
C THR A 66 6.33 -6.65 -11.92
N THR A 67 6.49 -7.84 -11.33
CA THR A 67 7.63 -8.72 -11.50
C THR A 67 7.11 -10.14 -11.70
N ALA A 68 7.86 -10.96 -12.43
CA ALA A 68 7.53 -12.36 -12.59
C ALA A 68 7.56 -13.08 -11.24
N ALA A 69 6.54 -13.90 -10.98
CA ALA A 69 6.46 -14.78 -9.82
C ALA A 69 6.19 -16.20 -10.28
N ASP A 70 6.72 -17.19 -9.56
CA ASP A 70 6.41 -18.59 -9.81
C ASP A 70 4.92 -18.84 -9.55
N TYR A 71 4.25 -19.49 -10.50
CA TYR A 71 2.86 -19.89 -10.38
C TYR A 71 2.59 -20.68 -9.10
N ALA A 72 3.51 -21.58 -8.70
CA ALA A 72 3.34 -22.39 -7.49
C ALA A 72 3.33 -21.55 -6.20
N LEU A 73 3.98 -20.38 -6.21
CA LEU A 73 3.92 -19.44 -5.09
C LEU A 73 2.65 -18.59 -5.14
N VAL A 74 2.21 -18.19 -6.34
CA VAL A 74 0.99 -17.39 -6.51
C VAL A 74 -0.26 -18.20 -6.19
N ASN A 75 -0.34 -19.45 -6.66
CA ASN A 75 -1.47 -20.34 -6.45
C ASN A 75 -1.01 -21.74 -6.01
N PRO A 76 -0.61 -21.90 -4.72
CA PRO A 76 -0.16 -23.17 -4.17
C PRO A 76 -1.28 -24.22 -4.13
N ILE A 77 -2.54 -23.81 -3.92
CA ILE A 77 -3.70 -24.70 -3.91
C ILE A 77 -4.56 -24.44 -5.15
N CYS A 78 -4.30 -25.21 -6.20
CA CYS A 78 -5.05 -25.20 -7.46
C CYS A 78 -5.95 -26.44 -7.54
N LEU A 79 -7.27 -26.24 -7.57
CA LEU A 79 -8.30 -27.28 -7.60
C LEU A 79 -9.07 -27.21 -8.93
N ALA A 80 -9.40 -28.36 -9.50
CA ALA A 80 -9.99 -28.47 -10.83
C ALA A 80 -11.46 -28.02 -10.86
N GLU A 81 -12.28 -28.54 -9.96
CA GLU A 81 -13.72 -28.30 -10.00
C GLU A 81 -14.11 -26.90 -9.52
N ALA A 82 -15.06 -26.26 -10.21
CA ALA A 82 -15.58 -24.93 -9.90
C ALA A 82 -16.66 -24.98 -8.80
N VAL A 83 -16.30 -25.54 -7.64
CA VAL A 83 -17.17 -25.64 -6.45
C VAL A 83 -16.47 -25.04 -5.23
N ALA A 84 -17.11 -25.09 -4.06
CA ALA A 84 -16.48 -24.62 -2.83
C ALA A 84 -15.16 -25.38 -2.58
N PRO A 85 -14.06 -24.71 -2.18
CA PRO A 85 -12.73 -25.31 -2.12
C PRO A 85 -12.64 -26.59 -1.28
N HIS A 86 -13.31 -26.64 -0.13
CA HIS A 86 -13.31 -27.85 0.70
C HIS A 86 -13.95 -29.07 0.00
N ILE A 87 -14.95 -28.84 -0.87
CA ILE A 87 -15.60 -29.89 -1.68
C ILE A 87 -14.65 -30.34 -2.77
N ALA A 88 -14.14 -29.41 -3.59
CA ALA A 88 -13.21 -29.73 -4.67
C ALA A 88 -11.95 -30.45 -4.15
N ALA A 89 -11.42 -30.03 -3.00
CA ALA A 89 -10.29 -30.71 -2.37
C ALA A 89 -10.65 -32.14 -1.93
N ALA A 90 -11.83 -32.34 -1.33
CA ALA A 90 -12.30 -33.66 -0.92
C ALA A 90 -12.50 -34.61 -2.11
N ASP A 91 -13.09 -34.12 -3.20
CA ASP A 91 -13.32 -34.88 -4.43
C ASP A 91 -12.01 -35.29 -5.10
N GLU A 92 -10.96 -34.46 -4.98
CA GLU A 92 -9.60 -34.78 -5.42
C GLU A 92 -8.81 -35.65 -4.41
N GLY A 93 -9.39 -36.00 -3.26
CA GLY A 93 -8.70 -36.73 -2.18
C GLY A 93 -7.55 -35.94 -1.54
N ARG A 94 -7.60 -34.61 -1.61
CA ARG A 94 -6.58 -33.67 -1.12
C ARG A 94 -7.07 -32.92 0.13
N ARG A 95 -6.13 -32.44 0.93
CA ARG A 95 -6.39 -31.43 1.96
C ARG A 95 -5.80 -30.10 1.51
N ILE A 96 -6.48 -29.01 1.87
CA ILE A 96 -5.96 -27.65 1.67
C ILE A 96 -4.88 -27.41 2.73
N ASP A 97 -3.62 -27.36 2.29
CA ASP A 97 -2.46 -27.17 3.16
C ASP A 97 -2.25 -25.68 3.47
N ILE A 98 -2.56 -25.28 4.71
CA ILE A 98 -2.44 -23.90 5.18
C ILE A 98 -0.98 -23.50 5.36
N GLU A 99 -0.10 -24.41 5.79
CA GLU A 99 1.32 -24.10 6.00
C GLU A 99 2.02 -23.83 4.66
N ALA A 100 1.66 -24.58 3.62
CA ALA A 100 2.12 -24.33 2.25
C ALA A 100 1.70 -22.93 1.76
N ILE A 101 0.47 -22.48 2.08
CA ILE A 101 -0.01 -21.14 1.75
C ILE A 101 0.83 -20.07 2.46
N LEU A 102 1.03 -20.20 3.77
CA LEU A 102 1.81 -19.23 4.56
C LEU A 102 3.28 -19.15 4.08
N THR A 103 3.87 -20.31 3.78
CA THR A 103 5.23 -20.41 3.23
C THR A 103 5.35 -19.72 1.86
N ALA A 104 4.37 -19.96 0.97
CA ALA A 104 4.33 -19.32 -0.34
C ALA A 104 4.16 -17.80 -0.21
N ARG A 105 3.31 -17.34 0.72
CA ARG A 105 3.14 -15.92 1.03
C ARG A 105 4.46 -15.29 1.48
N ASP A 106 5.17 -15.90 2.42
CA ASP A 106 6.44 -15.35 2.95
C ASP A 106 7.54 -15.33 1.87
N ALA A 107 7.53 -16.29 0.95
CA ALA A 107 8.40 -16.29 -0.22
C ALA A 107 8.09 -15.15 -1.19
N LEU A 108 6.81 -14.90 -1.50
CA LEU A 108 6.39 -13.77 -2.34
C LEU A 108 6.67 -12.43 -1.68
N ALA A 109 6.40 -12.31 -0.37
CA ALA A 109 6.57 -11.06 0.36
C ALA A 109 8.01 -10.55 0.25
N ARG A 110 9.00 -11.43 0.34
CA ARG A 110 10.43 -11.07 0.20
C ARG A 110 10.82 -10.50 -1.17
N GLN A 111 9.95 -10.63 -2.19
CA GLN A 111 10.22 -10.23 -3.57
C GLN A 111 9.60 -8.87 -3.93
N CYS A 112 8.70 -8.34 -3.11
CA CYS A 112 7.90 -7.16 -3.43
C CYS A 112 7.82 -6.15 -2.29
N ASP A 113 7.34 -4.94 -2.60
CA ASP A 113 7.02 -3.89 -1.63
C ASP A 113 5.54 -3.97 -1.21
N LEU A 114 4.69 -4.53 -2.10
CA LEU A 114 3.26 -4.75 -1.91
C LEU A 114 2.87 -6.17 -2.34
N LEU A 115 2.12 -6.88 -1.50
CA LEU A 115 1.52 -8.17 -1.80
C LEU A 115 0.01 -8.07 -1.64
N LEU A 116 -0.75 -8.36 -2.70
CA LEU A 116 -2.21 -8.46 -2.65
C LEU A 116 -2.60 -9.93 -2.66
N ILE A 117 -3.23 -10.40 -1.59
CA ILE A 117 -3.61 -11.80 -1.40
C ILE A 117 -5.12 -11.90 -1.61
N GLU A 118 -5.53 -12.43 -2.75
CA GLU A 118 -6.94 -12.50 -3.12
C GLU A 118 -7.61 -13.77 -2.59
N GLY A 119 -8.70 -13.61 -1.84
CA GLY A 119 -9.51 -14.73 -1.38
C GLY A 119 -10.24 -15.48 -2.51
N VAL A 120 -10.95 -16.53 -2.10
CA VAL A 120 -11.81 -17.34 -2.97
C VAL A 120 -13.26 -17.18 -2.51
N GLY A 121 -14.18 -16.95 -3.46
CA GLY A 121 -15.59 -16.72 -3.15
C GLY A 121 -15.84 -15.47 -2.29
N GLY A 122 -16.75 -15.57 -1.31
CA GLY A 122 -17.00 -14.51 -0.32
C GLY A 122 -15.94 -14.48 0.79
N PHE A 123 -16.19 -13.74 1.87
CA PHE A 123 -15.21 -13.64 2.97
C PHE A 123 -15.12 -14.88 3.87
N ARG A 124 -16.22 -15.63 4.03
CA ARG A 124 -16.30 -16.84 4.87
C ARG A 124 -16.59 -18.07 4.01
N VAL A 125 -15.56 -18.60 3.37
CA VAL A 125 -15.64 -19.80 2.53
C VAL A 125 -14.88 -20.95 3.20
N PRO A 126 -15.50 -22.11 3.44
CA PRO A 126 -14.83 -23.21 4.13
C PRO A 126 -13.65 -23.74 3.31
N LEU A 127 -12.50 -23.88 3.96
CA LEU A 127 -11.29 -24.51 3.44
C LEU A 127 -11.04 -25.88 4.09
N GLN A 128 -11.39 -26.01 5.37
CA GLN A 128 -11.44 -27.26 6.13
C GLN A 128 -12.69 -27.27 7.04
N ALA A 129 -12.87 -28.31 7.86
CA ALA A 129 -14.06 -28.47 8.71
C ALA A 129 -14.29 -27.30 9.67
N ASP A 130 -13.23 -26.85 10.35
CA ASP A 130 -13.27 -25.78 11.36
C ASP A 130 -12.41 -24.58 10.95
N TYR A 131 -12.20 -24.38 9.64
CA TYR A 131 -11.32 -23.34 9.12
C TYR A 131 -11.84 -22.78 7.80
N ASP A 132 -12.05 -21.46 7.75
CA ASP A 132 -12.52 -20.74 6.57
C ASP A 132 -11.51 -19.67 6.08
N THR A 133 -11.84 -19.02 4.97
CA THR A 133 -11.01 -17.95 4.39
C THR A 133 -10.81 -16.74 5.31
N ALA A 134 -11.70 -16.51 6.29
CA ALA A 134 -11.55 -15.44 7.27
C ALA A 134 -10.52 -15.80 8.34
N ASP A 135 -10.43 -17.09 8.71
CA ASP A 135 -9.37 -17.61 9.57
C ASP A 135 -8.01 -17.54 8.85
N LEU A 136 -7.97 -17.86 7.55
CA LEU A 136 -6.78 -17.66 6.72
C LEU A 136 -6.32 -16.20 6.69
N ALA A 137 -7.26 -15.26 6.52
CA ALA A 137 -6.94 -13.84 6.53
C ALA A 137 -6.36 -13.40 7.89
N ALA A 138 -6.84 -13.98 9.00
CA ALA A 138 -6.33 -13.72 10.34
C ALA A 138 -4.91 -14.28 10.54
N ASP A 139 -4.63 -15.52 10.12
CA ASP A 139 -3.29 -16.13 10.18
C ASP A 139 -2.27 -15.38 9.31
N LEU A 140 -2.73 -14.82 8.19
CA LEU A 140 -1.92 -13.94 7.35
C LEU A 140 -1.62 -12.59 8.02
N ALA A 141 -2.38 -12.19 9.05
CA ALA A 141 -2.30 -10.91 9.74
C ALA A 141 -2.30 -9.69 8.78
N ALA A 142 -3.04 -9.80 7.68
CA ALA A 142 -3.09 -8.79 6.63
C ALA A 142 -4.38 -7.96 6.76
N PRO A 143 -4.31 -6.62 6.79
CA PRO A 143 -5.49 -5.77 6.69
C PRO A 143 -6.29 -6.08 5.41
N VAL A 144 -7.61 -5.95 5.50
CA VAL A 144 -8.54 -6.35 4.44
C VAL A 144 -8.89 -5.17 3.54
N ILE A 145 -8.82 -5.40 2.23
CA ILE A 145 -9.47 -4.57 1.22
C ILE A 145 -10.76 -5.28 0.80
N LEU A 146 -11.91 -4.62 0.97
CA LEU A 146 -13.21 -5.18 0.59
C LEU A 146 -13.63 -4.70 -0.80
N VAL A 147 -13.82 -5.63 -1.73
CA VAL A 147 -14.43 -5.37 -3.04
C VAL A 147 -15.94 -5.55 -2.93
N VAL A 148 -16.68 -4.49 -3.23
CA VAL A 148 -18.15 -4.49 -3.22
C VAL A 148 -18.65 -4.44 -4.65
N GLY A 149 -19.36 -5.49 -5.08
CA GLY A 149 -20.12 -5.47 -6.32
C GLY A 149 -21.33 -4.56 -6.16
N VAL A 150 -21.32 -3.40 -6.81
CA VAL A 150 -22.38 -2.39 -6.73
C VAL A 150 -23.55 -2.84 -7.60
N ARG A 151 -24.52 -3.47 -6.93
CA ARG A 151 -25.82 -3.94 -7.43
C ARG A 151 -26.85 -3.88 -6.30
N LEU A 152 -28.13 -4.15 -6.58
CA LEU A 152 -29.14 -4.22 -5.52
C LEU A 152 -28.75 -5.25 -4.45
N GLY A 153 -28.87 -4.86 -3.17
CA GLY A 153 -28.44 -5.68 -2.03
C GLY A 153 -26.98 -5.46 -1.58
N CYS A 154 -26.17 -4.70 -2.32
CA CYS A 154 -24.75 -4.50 -1.99
C CYS A 154 -24.51 -3.87 -0.60
N ILE A 155 -25.41 -3.01 -0.12
CA ILE A 155 -25.31 -2.42 1.23
C ILE A 155 -25.32 -3.52 2.29
N ASN A 156 -26.30 -4.43 2.21
CA ASN A 156 -26.42 -5.53 3.17
C ASN A 156 -25.16 -6.42 3.15
N HIS A 157 -24.74 -6.87 1.96
CA HIS A 157 -23.58 -7.76 1.85
C HIS A 157 -22.29 -7.10 2.32
N ALA A 158 -22.07 -5.81 2.01
CA ALA A 158 -20.89 -5.08 2.45
C ALA A 158 -20.84 -4.94 3.98
N LEU A 159 -21.96 -4.57 4.62
CA LEU A 159 -22.01 -4.40 6.07
C LEU A 159 -21.85 -5.73 6.81
N LEU A 160 -22.54 -6.79 6.38
CA LEU A 160 -22.37 -8.13 6.95
C LEU A 160 -20.93 -8.65 6.80
N THR A 161 -20.31 -8.38 5.65
CA THR A 161 -18.92 -8.78 5.40
C THR A 161 -17.95 -7.97 6.27
N ALA A 162 -18.16 -6.66 6.41
CA ALA A 162 -17.37 -5.80 7.26
C ALA A 162 -17.45 -6.20 8.75
N ASP A 163 -18.64 -6.57 9.23
CA ASP A 163 -18.82 -7.07 10.59
C ASP A 163 -18.12 -8.41 10.81
N ALA A 164 -18.15 -9.31 9.82
CA ALA A 164 -17.41 -10.57 9.88
C ALA A 164 -15.88 -10.36 9.91
N ILE A 165 -15.36 -9.40 9.13
CA ILE A 165 -13.95 -9.00 9.15
C ILE A 165 -13.56 -8.51 10.55
N ARG A 166 -14.32 -7.57 11.11
CA ARG A 166 -14.06 -7.01 12.45
C ARG A 166 -14.19 -8.05 13.55
N ALA A 167 -15.14 -8.98 13.45
CA ALA A 167 -15.31 -10.07 14.40
C ALA A 167 -14.11 -11.04 14.43
N ARG A 168 -13.26 -11.03 13.40
CA ARG A 168 -11.97 -11.75 13.34
C ARG A 168 -10.77 -10.91 13.80
N GLY A 169 -11.01 -9.71 14.34
CA GLY A 169 -9.96 -8.79 14.77
C GLY A 169 -9.16 -8.16 13.63
N LEU A 170 -9.63 -8.28 12.38
CA LEU A 170 -8.95 -7.77 11.21
C LEU A 170 -9.32 -6.30 10.96
N GLU A 171 -8.32 -5.52 10.55
CA GLU A 171 -8.51 -4.14 10.09
C GLU A 171 -9.16 -4.14 8.70
N LEU A 172 -10.19 -3.31 8.50
CA LEU A 172 -10.71 -3.00 7.18
C LEU A 172 -9.97 -1.76 6.65
N ALA A 173 -8.92 -1.99 5.87
CA ALA A 173 -8.01 -0.95 5.38
C ALA A 173 -8.65 -0.01 4.34
N GLY A 174 -9.70 -0.50 3.66
CA GLY A 174 -10.48 0.27 2.72
C GLY A 174 -11.37 -0.61 1.85
N TRP A 175 -12.13 0.01 0.96
CA TRP A 175 -13.05 -0.71 0.09
C TRP A 175 -13.07 -0.16 -1.35
N VAL A 176 -13.35 -1.03 -2.31
CA VAL A 176 -13.49 -0.71 -3.74
C VAL A 176 -14.94 -0.90 -4.15
N ALA A 177 -15.53 0.12 -4.76
CA ALA A 177 -16.84 0.03 -5.38
C ALA A 177 -16.67 -0.46 -6.83
N ASN A 178 -17.06 -1.70 -7.14
CA ASN A 178 -17.04 -2.21 -8.51
C ASN A 178 -18.45 -2.14 -9.13
N CYS A 179 -18.64 -1.31 -10.16
CA CYS A 179 -19.95 -1.09 -10.79
C CYS A 179 -20.29 -2.25 -11.75
N VAL A 180 -20.76 -3.35 -11.20
CA VAL A 180 -21.06 -4.59 -11.95
C VAL A 180 -22.39 -4.53 -12.70
N ASP A 181 -23.38 -3.81 -12.18
CA ASP A 181 -24.67 -3.61 -12.84
C ASP A 181 -24.72 -2.19 -13.47
N PRO A 182 -24.65 -2.07 -14.81
CA PRO A 182 -24.71 -0.78 -15.49
C PRO A 182 -26.10 -0.12 -15.39
N LEU A 183 -27.15 -0.88 -15.08
CA LEU A 183 -28.54 -0.42 -15.01
C LEU A 183 -28.97 -0.03 -13.59
N MET A 184 -28.09 -0.17 -12.59
CA MET A 184 -28.43 0.10 -11.21
C MET A 184 -28.87 1.55 -11.00
N HIS A 185 -30.14 1.73 -10.65
CA HIS A 185 -30.67 3.03 -10.23
C HIS A 185 -30.05 3.48 -8.91
N ARG A 186 -29.88 4.80 -8.76
CA ARG A 186 -29.39 5.43 -7.51
C ARG A 186 -28.04 4.87 -7.03
N ARG A 187 -27.16 4.50 -7.97
CA ARG A 187 -25.84 3.94 -7.68
C ARG A 187 -25.02 4.81 -6.74
N GLU A 188 -24.98 6.12 -7.00
CA GLU A 188 -24.23 7.09 -6.19
C GLU A 188 -24.75 7.15 -4.75
N GLN A 189 -26.08 7.11 -4.55
CA GLN A 189 -26.67 7.12 -3.20
C GLN A 189 -26.36 5.82 -2.44
N ASN A 190 -26.29 4.67 -3.13
CA ASN A 190 -25.89 3.41 -2.49
C ASN A 190 -24.41 3.44 -2.09
N ILE A 191 -23.54 3.99 -2.94
CA ILE A 191 -22.11 4.17 -2.64
C ILE A 191 -21.92 5.14 -1.47
N ALA A 192 -22.65 6.27 -1.45
CA ALA A 192 -22.59 7.22 -0.34
C ALA A 192 -23.07 6.59 0.98
N ALA A 193 -24.12 5.77 0.93
CA ALA A 193 -24.59 5.05 2.12
C ALA A 193 -23.52 4.08 2.68
N LEU A 194 -22.72 3.46 1.80
CA LEU A 194 -21.58 2.63 2.18
C LEU A 194 -20.43 3.45 2.77
N ASP A 195 -20.11 4.60 2.17
CA ASP A 195 -19.08 5.54 2.68
C ASP A 195 -19.37 5.92 4.15
N GLU A 196 -20.63 6.20 4.48
CA GLU A 196 -21.06 6.57 5.85
C GLU A 196 -20.97 5.42 6.87
N ARG A 197 -21.04 4.16 6.43
CA ARG A 197 -21.28 3.00 7.32
C ARG A 197 -20.11 2.03 7.42
N LEU A 198 -19.25 1.97 6.41
CA LEU A 198 -18.11 1.05 6.39
C LEU A 198 -16.97 1.51 7.30
N GLY A 199 -16.94 2.77 7.74
CA GLY A 199 -15.95 3.26 8.72
C GLY A 199 -14.50 3.12 8.27
N CYS A 200 -14.25 3.08 6.96
CA CYS A 200 -12.93 2.97 6.33
C CYS A 200 -12.93 3.75 5.00
N PRO A 201 -11.76 4.13 4.46
CA PRO A 201 -11.70 4.92 3.24
C PRO A 201 -12.13 4.10 2.02
N ARG A 202 -12.87 4.75 1.12
CA ARG A 202 -13.08 4.24 -0.24
C ARG A 202 -11.81 4.43 -1.06
N LEU A 203 -11.34 3.33 -1.63
CA LEU A 203 -10.14 3.26 -2.47
C LEU A 203 -10.42 3.63 -3.92
N GLY A 204 -11.68 3.72 -4.31
CA GLY A 204 -12.08 4.18 -5.63
C GLY A 204 -13.40 3.58 -6.09
N ILE A 205 -13.84 4.03 -7.25
CA ILE A 205 -15.00 3.50 -7.96
C ILE A 205 -14.52 2.99 -9.30
N LEU A 206 -14.65 1.69 -9.54
CA LEU A 206 -14.43 1.11 -10.85
C LEU A 206 -15.72 1.29 -11.67
N PRO A 207 -15.69 2.01 -12.80
CA PRO A 207 -16.83 2.07 -13.71
C PRO A 207 -17.09 0.68 -14.31
N HIS A 208 -18.30 0.49 -14.82
CA HIS A 208 -18.62 -0.69 -15.61
C HIS A 208 -17.75 -0.67 -16.88
N ALA A 209 -17.03 -1.75 -17.14
CA ALA A 209 -16.14 -1.91 -18.29
C ALA A 209 -16.50 -3.21 -19.01
N GLU A 210 -16.97 -3.11 -20.26
CA GLU A 210 -17.34 -4.28 -21.07
C GLU A 210 -16.12 -5.11 -21.50
N ASP A 211 -14.97 -4.45 -21.68
CA ASP A 211 -13.71 -5.08 -22.10
C ASP A 211 -12.91 -5.68 -20.92
N GLY A 212 -13.25 -5.32 -19.69
CA GLY A 212 -12.55 -5.77 -18.49
C GLY A 212 -11.09 -5.28 -18.38
N ASP A 213 -10.72 -4.16 -19.02
CA ASP A 213 -9.34 -3.65 -18.97
C ASP A 213 -8.96 -3.09 -17.60
N ALA A 214 -8.41 -3.96 -16.75
CA ALA A 214 -7.95 -3.61 -15.41
C ALA A 214 -6.81 -2.57 -15.41
N ALA A 215 -6.01 -2.49 -16.48
CA ALA A 215 -4.91 -1.53 -16.56
C ALA A 215 -5.43 -0.10 -16.78
N ALA A 216 -6.44 0.07 -17.64
CA ALA A 216 -7.15 1.33 -17.80
C ALA A 216 -7.87 1.73 -16.50
N ALA A 217 -8.49 0.77 -15.84
CA ALA A 217 -9.26 0.97 -14.61
C ALA A 217 -8.43 1.48 -13.42
N ALA A 218 -7.12 1.21 -13.42
CA ALA A 218 -6.17 1.57 -12.36
C ALA A 218 -6.13 3.08 -12.01
N VAL A 219 -6.52 3.95 -12.94
CA VAL A 219 -6.58 5.41 -12.72
C VAL A 219 -7.69 5.83 -11.76
N HIS A 220 -8.68 4.97 -11.53
CA HIS A 220 -9.80 5.23 -10.62
C HIS A 220 -9.57 4.76 -9.19
N LEU A 221 -8.44 4.07 -8.95
CA LEU A 221 -8.11 3.50 -7.66
C LEU A 221 -6.94 4.23 -7.00
N GLN A 222 -6.87 4.11 -5.69
CA GLN A 222 -5.73 4.37 -4.84
C GLN A 222 -5.49 3.15 -3.94
N LEU A 223 -4.26 2.96 -3.46
CA LEU A 223 -4.02 1.96 -2.41
C LEU A 223 -4.58 2.46 -1.07
N PRO A 224 -4.98 1.57 -0.15
CA PRO A 224 -5.21 1.96 1.24
C PRO A 224 -4.02 2.78 1.67
N ALA A 225 -4.33 3.92 2.31
CA ALA A 225 -3.40 4.74 3.07
C ALA A 225 -1.99 4.17 2.99
N TYR A 226 -1.22 4.56 1.97
CA TYR A 226 0.24 4.39 2.00
C TYR A 226 0.78 5.37 3.04
N HIS A 227 0.17 5.36 4.23
CA HIS A 227 0.67 5.91 5.45
C HIS A 227 1.82 4.98 5.73
N LEU A 228 2.99 5.45 5.34
CA LEU A 228 4.19 5.14 6.08
C LEU A 228 3.78 5.18 7.55
N ARG A 229 4.01 4.11 8.32
CA ARG A 229 3.88 4.18 9.78
C ARG A 229 4.55 5.49 10.21
N ALA A 230 4.11 6.19 11.27
CA ALA A 230 4.78 7.43 11.68
C ALA A 230 6.33 7.27 11.81
N THR A 231 6.78 6.03 12.05
CA THR A 231 8.19 5.58 12.03
C THR A 231 8.78 5.25 10.65
N ASP A 232 7.98 4.90 9.63
CA ASP A 232 8.41 4.72 8.24
C ASP A 232 8.33 6.03 7.41
N ALA A 233 7.57 7.03 7.89
CA ALA A 233 7.34 8.30 7.21
C ALA A 233 8.58 9.19 7.22
N ILE A 234 9.43 8.95 8.21
CA ILE A 234 10.65 9.66 8.50
C ILE A 234 11.81 8.73 8.17
N VAL A 235 12.67 9.14 7.25
CA VAL A 235 13.91 8.44 6.92
C VAL A 235 15.07 9.27 7.42
N VAL A 236 15.90 8.66 8.26
CA VAL A 236 17.11 9.29 8.79
C VAL A 236 18.32 8.71 8.07
N LEU A 237 19.17 9.57 7.52
CA LEU A 237 20.36 9.22 6.76
C LEU A 237 21.55 10.00 7.29
N ASP A 238 22.72 9.38 7.37
CA ASP A 238 23.94 10.12 7.73
C ASP A 238 24.46 10.95 6.55
N SER A 239 24.27 10.44 5.33
CA SER A 239 24.68 11.08 4.09
C SER A 239 23.52 11.43 3.17
N ALA A 240 23.49 12.65 2.64
CA ALA A 240 22.55 13.05 1.59
C ALA A 240 22.75 12.24 0.30
N GLU A 241 23.94 11.68 0.06
CA GLU A 241 24.21 10.84 -1.11
C GLU A 241 23.41 9.53 -1.09
N SER A 242 23.01 9.08 0.09
CA SER A 242 22.16 7.91 0.28
C SER A 242 20.70 8.18 -0.12
N MET A 243 20.33 9.42 -0.47
CA MET A 243 18.97 9.71 -0.93
C MET A 243 18.73 9.18 -2.35
N HIS A 244 17.68 8.37 -2.51
CA HIS A 244 17.27 7.79 -3.79
C HIS A 244 15.74 7.75 -3.91
N GLY A 245 15.22 7.35 -5.08
CA GLY A 245 13.78 7.38 -5.38
C GLY A 245 12.88 6.52 -4.47
N GLY A 246 13.46 5.63 -3.66
CA GLY A 246 12.73 4.86 -2.65
C GLY A 246 12.28 5.70 -1.44
N HIS A 247 12.75 6.94 -1.35
CA HIS A 247 12.33 7.91 -0.32
C HIS A 247 11.25 8.88 -0.82
N CYS A 248 10.65 8.60 -1.98
CA CYS A 248 9.59 9.43 -2.56
C CYS A 248 8.42 9.60 -1.57
N GLY A 249 7.98 10.84 -1.38
CA GLY A 249 6.88 11.19 -0.48
C GLY A 249 7.19 11.10 1.02
N ARG A 250 8.42 10.76 1.41
CA ARG A 250 8.85 10.67 2.82
C ARG A 250 9.43 11.98 3.34
N VAL A 251 9.47 12.16 4.65
CA VAL A 251 10.30 13.17 5.32
C VAL A 251 11.70 12.59 5.46
N VAL A 252 12.72 13.29 5.00
CA VAL A 252 14.11 12.82 5.08
C VAL A 252 14.94 13.76 5.95
N ILE A 253 15.56 13.23 7.00
CA ILE A 253 16.57 13.94 7.80
C ILE A 253 17.94 13.42 7.40
N THR A 254 18.85 14.33 7.07
CA THR A 254 20.22 13.97 6.73
C THR A 254 21.22 14.55 7.73
N GLY A 255 22.30 13.83 8.03
CA GLY A 255 23.48 14.34 8.73
C GLY A 255 24.35 15.26 7.86
N SER A 256 24.06 15.35 6.56
CA SER A 256 24.85 16.13 5.60
C SER A 256 24.48 17.60 5.59
N HIS A 257 25.42 18.42 5.12
CA HIS A 257 25.22 19.85 5.00
C HIS A 257 24.25 20.21 3.85
N GLY A 258 23.52 21.31 4.00
CA GLY A 258 22.56 21.84 3.00
C GLY A 258 23.23 22.56 1.82
N GLY A 259 24.35 22.04 1.31
CA GLY A 259 25.06 22.65 0.17
C GLY A 259 24.42 22.35 -1.19
N ILE A 260 24.93 22.97 -2.25
CA ILE A 260 24.36 22.87 -3.62
C ILE A 260 24.21 21.42 -4.12
N SER A 261 25.16 20.54 -3.76
CA SER A 261 25.11 19.11 -4.11
C SER A 261 23.93 18.40 -3.46
N ALA A 262 23.59 18.73 -2.21
CA ALA A 262 22.49 18.12 -1.45
C ALA A 262 21.14 18.28 -2.16
N ALA A 263 20.91 19.42 -2.82
CA ALA A 263 19.71 19.65 -3.61
C ALA A 263 19.53 18.62 -4.75
N ARG A 264 20.62 18.15 -5.37
CA ARG A 264 20.55 17.13 -6.43
C ARG A 264 19.98 15.82 -5.88
N TYR A 265 20.46 15.41 -4.71
CA TYR A 265 20.03 14.16 -4.08
C TYR A 265 18.59 14.24 -3.59
N ALA A 266 18.18 15.38 -3.02
CA ALA A 266 16.79 15.61 -2.62
C ALA A 266 15.81 15.60 -3.79
N LEU A 267 16.15 16.23 -4.92
CA LEU A 267 15.31 16.20 -6.12
C LEU A 267 15.18 14.79 -6.70
N ARG A 268 16.24 13.99 -6.68
CA ARG A 268 16.19 12.58 -7.10
C ARG A 268 15.29 11.75 -6.19
N ALA A 269 15.32 12.02 -4.89
CA ALA A 269 14.52 11.30 -3.92
C ALA A 269 13.04 11.65 -3.97
N ARG A 270 12.67 12.85 -4.46
CA ARG A 270 11.28 13.35 -4.45
C ARG A 270 10.64 13.25 -3.06
N ALA A 271 11.43 13.57 -2.04
CA ALA A 271 10.98 13.59 -0.66
C ALA A 271 9.89 14.67 -0.48
N ARG A 272 9.00 14.44 0.48
CA ARG A 272 7.96 15.41 0.88
C ARG A 272 8.56 16.61 1.62
N LEU A 273 9.58 16.36 2.43
CA LEU A 273 10.32 17.38 3.19
C LEU A 273 11.75 16.87 3.44
N CYS A 274 12.76 17.74 3.34
CA CYS A 274 14.15 17.41 3.65
C CYS A 274 14.72 18.28 4.77
N PHE A 275 15.52 17.69 5.65
CA PHE A 275 16.33 18.39 6.64
C PHE A 275 17.83 18.14 6.38
N PHE A 276 18.62 19.21 6.44
CA PHE A 276 20.07 19.18 6.33
C PHE A 276 20.72 19.88 7.52
N ASN A 277 21.96 19.55 7.84
CA ASN A 277 22.74 20.35 8.78
C ASN A 277 23.18 21.67 8.08
N ASP A 278 23.23 22.80 8.78
CA ASP A 278 23.70 24.06 8.17
C ASP A 278 25.23 24.15 8.09
N ALA A 279 25.96 23.26 8.77
CA ALA A 279 27.43 23.21 8.81
C ALA A 279 28.08 24.56 9.15
N GLY A 280 27.46 25.34 10.04
CA GLY A 280 27.94 26.68 10.40
C GLY A 280 27.69 27.72 9.32
N ARG A 281 26.81 27.42 8.35
CA ARG A 281 26.43 28.21 7.17
C ARG A 281 27.57 28.46 6.17
N GLY A 282 28.82 28.51 6.63
CA GLY A 282 29.98 28.79 5.80
C GLY A 282 29.96 30.19 5.19
N LYS A 283 30.93 30.47 4.31
CA LYS A 283 31.01 31.75 3.61
C LYS A 283 29.79 31.92 2.70
N ALA A 284 29.09 33.05 2.83
CA ALA A 284 27.93 33.40 2.02
C ALA A 284 26.82 32.32 2.02
N ASP A 285 26.55 31.72 3.18
CA ASP A 285 25.46 30.75 3.37
C ASP A 285 25.58 29.48 2.50
N ALA A 286 26.80 29.10 2.14
CA ALA A 286 27.09 27.89 1.37
C ALA A 286 26.52 26.61 1.98
N GLY A 287 26.43 26.53 3.32
CA GLY A 287 25.88 25.42 4.08
C GLY A 287 24.36 25.30 4.04
N THR A 288 23.65 26.33 3.58
CA THR A 288 22.17 26.33 3.39
C THR A 288 21.76 26.58 1.94
N ALA A 289 22.72 26.61 1.00
CA ALA A 289 22.50 26.95 -0.40
C ALA A 289 21.50 26.03 -1.13
N ALA A 290 21.27 24.81 -0.64
CA ALA A 290 20.26 23.90 -1.17
C ALA A 290 18.84 24.47 -1.10
N LEU A 291 18.53 25.27 -0.07
CA LEU A 291 17.17 25.75 0.20
C LEU A 291 16.60 26.56 -0.97
N ALA A 292 17.38 27.48 -1.54
CA ALA A 292 16.97 28.28 -2.69
C ALA A 292 16.72 27.42 -3.94
N LYS A 293 17.58 26.43 -4.18
CA LYS A 293 17.45 25.53 -5.32
C LYS A 293 16.26 24.58 -5.19
N LEU A 294 15.99 24.10 -3.99
CA LEU A 294 14.82 23.27 -3.70
C LEU A 294 13.53 24.08 -3.75
N GLN A 295 13.57 25.36 -3.35
CA GLN A 295 12.44 26.29 -3.50
C GLN A 295 12.04 26.45 -4.97
N GLN A 296 13.01 26.67 -5.87
CA GLN A 296 12.74 26.78 -7.31
C GLN A 296 12.08 25.53 -7.90
N ALA A 297 12.29 24.37 -7.29
CA ALA A 297 11.70 23.10 -7.69
C ALA A 297 10.41 22.75 -6.91
N GLY A 298 9.94 23.64 -6.02
CA GLY A 298 8.77 23.41 -5.18
C GLY A 298 8.95 22.34 -4.10
N LEU A 299 10.19 21.96 -3.76
CA LEU A 299 10.48 20.94 -2.75
C LEU A 299 10.71 21.62 -1.40
N ALA A 300 9.92 21.22 -0.39
CA ALA A 300 10.05 21.74 0.97
C ALA A 300 11.35 21.26 1.62
N ALA A 301 12.13 22.19 2.18
CA ALA A 301 13.37 21.88 2.86
C ALA A 301 13.68 22.86 3.99
N ALA A 302 14.40 22.35 5.00
CA ALA A 302 14.93 23.11 6.11
C ALA A 302 16.38 22.71 6.39
N CYS A 303 17.13 23.61 7.03
CA CYS A 303 18.41 23.30 7.65
C CYS A 303 18.28 23.39 9.18
N TYR A 304 19.01 22.55 9.90
CA TYR A 304 19.15 22.61 11.35
C TYR A 304 20.57 22.98 11.76
N ALA A 305 20.70 23.60 12.93
CA ALA A 305 21.91 24.24 13.37
C ALA A 305 23.02 23.23 13.72
N HIS A 306 24.22 23.43 13.17
CA HIS A 306 25.39 22.60 13.47
C HIS A 306 25.80 22.58 14.95
N ASP A 307 25.39 23.58 15.73
CA ASP A 307 25.61 23.68 17.18
C ASP A 307 24.49 23.04 18.02
N SER A 308 23.40 22.61 17.38
CA SER A 308 22.32 21.83 18.02
C SER A 308 22.45 20.32 17.81
N ALA A 309 23.11 19.89 16.73
CA ALA A 309 23.32 18.48 16.41
C ALA A 309 24.56 18.26 15.52
N ARG A 310 25.18 17.09 15.65
CA ARG A 310 26.42 16.71 14.97
C ARG A 310 26.23 16.59 13.47
N ILE A 311 27.14 17.21 12.72
CA ILE A 311 27.26 16.95 11.29
C ILE A 311 27.77 15.52 11.05
N GLY A 312 27.23 14.86 10.04
CA GLY A 312 27.52 13.47 9.69
C GLY A 312 26.72 12.42 10.47
N ASP A 313 25.85 12.84 11.42
CA ASP A 313 24.99 11.93 12.19
C ASP A 313 23.52 12.35 12.02
N GLY A 314 22.80 11.64 11.16
CA GLY A 314 21.40 11.96 10.88
C GLY A 314 20.49 11.71 12.10
N ARG A 315 20.83 10.74 12.96
CA ARG A 315 20.02 10.37 14.12
C ARG A 315 20.11 11.43 15.21
N ASP A 316 21.30 11.98 15.42
CA ASP A 316 21.50 13.13 16.28
C ASP A 316 20.80 14.37 15.74
N GLY A 317 20.89 14.61 14.42
CA GLY A 317 20.11 15.64 13.73
C GLY A 317 18.60 15.52 13.94
N PHE A 318 18.06 14.30 13.91
CA PHE A 318 16.65 14.07 14.18
C PHE A 318 16.28 14.32 15.65
N GLY A 319 17.08 13.83 16.60
CA GLY A 319 16.76 13.89 18.03
C GLY A 319 17.01 15.25 18.70
N HIS A 320 18.01 16.00 18.23
CA HIS A 320 18.49 17.22 18.90
C HIS A 320 18.53 18.45 17.99
N GLY A 321 18.37 18.29 16.67
CA GLY A 321 18.46 19.38 15.73
C GLY A 321 17.41 20.47 15.96
N LEU A 322 17.85 21.73 15.94
CA LEU A 322 17.00 22.92 15.93
C LEU A 322 17.05 23.58 14.56
N ILE A 323 15.89 23.84 13.96
CA ILE A 323 15.79 24.43 12.61
C ILE A 323 16.44 25.83 12.61
N SER A 324 17.46 26.01 11.77
CA SER A 324 18.18 27.29 11.61
C SER A 324 17.78 28.06 10.35
N ALA A 325 17.25 27.38 9.33
CA ALA A 325 16.75 28.00 8.11
C ALA A 325 15.64 27.17 7.46
N VAL A 326 14.70 27.84 6.78
CA VAL A 326 13.57 27.21 6.06
C VAL A 326 13.40 27.86 4.69
N ASN A 327 13.00 27.10 3.68
CA ASN A 327 12.48 27.68 2.44
C ASN A 327 10.96 27.95 2.54
N GLU A 328 10.40 28.71 1.60
CA GLU A 328 8.98 29.09 1.63
C GLU A 328 8.06 27.87 1.54
N ALA A 329 8.42 26.86 0.73
CA ALA A 329 7.67 25.61 0.62
C ALA A 329 7.59 24.87 1.97
N ALA A 330 8.68 24.82 2.74
CA ALA A 330 8.65 24.31 4.12
C ALA A 330 7.88 25.22 5.07
N GLY A 331 7.98 26.54 4.91
CA GLY A 331 7.20 27.52 5.66
C GLY A 331 5.69 27.33 5.50
N ALA A 332 5.22 26.98 4.30
CA ALA A 332 3.83 26.66 4.01
C ALA A 332 3.33 25.38 4.71
N LEU A 333 4.24 24.46 5.05
CA LEU A 333 3.95 23.29 5.88
C LEU A 333 3.95 23.58 7.39
N GLY A 334 4.19 24.83 7.79
CA GLY A 334 4.20 25.26 9.19
C GLY A 334 5.58 25.25 9.85
N LEU A 335 6.67 24.90 9.13
CA LEU A 335 8.01 24.92 9.71
C LEU A 335 8.48 26.34 10.01
N ARG A 336 9.19 26.52 11.13
CA ARG A 336 9.73 27.80 11.60
C ARG A 336 11.14 27.61 12.15
N VAL A 337 11.96 28.65 12.05
CA VAL A 337 13.28 28.70 12.72
C VAL A 337 13.09 28.61 14.23
N GLY A 338 13.95 27.82 14.90
CA GLY A 338 13.90 27.54 16.34
C GLY A 338 13.05 26.34 16.74
N MET A 339 12.23 25.79 15.83
CA MET A 339 11.49 24.54 16.06
C MET A 339 12.45 23.34 16.05
N SER A 340 12.14 22.29 16.82
CA SER A 340 12.92 21.04 16.74
C SER A 340 12.68 20.29 15.43
N VAL A 341 13.67 19.52 14.98
CA VAL A 341 13.53 18.67 13.79
C VAL A 341 12.44 17.61 13.99
N VAL A 342 12.25 17.10 15.22
CA VAL A 342 11.17 16.15 15.56
C VAL A 342 9.79 16.77 15.32
N GLU A 343 9.54 17.97 15.83
CA GLU A 343 8.27 18.69 15.65
C GLU A 343 8.03 19.00 14.16
N GLY A 344 9.06 19.52 13.46
CA GLY A 344 8.96 19.84 12.04
C GLY A 344 8.69 18.61 11.17
N ALA A 345 9.31 17.47 11.49
CA ALA A 345 9.07 16.22 10.80
C ALA A 345 7.65 15.70 11.04
N SER A 346 7.13 15.83 12.27
CA SER A 346 5.80 15.39 12.67
C SER A 346 4.67 16.16 11.96
N LEU A 347 4.84 17.48 11.82
CA LEU A 347 3.91 18.34 11.04
C LEU A 347 3.81 17.89 9.59
N ALA A 348 4.92 17.49 9.00
CA ALA A 348 4.97 17.04 7.62
C ALA A 348 4.52 15.58 7.44
N SER A 349 4.61 14.72 8.46
CA SER A 349 4.21 13.31 8.39
C SER A 349 2.72 13.04 8.67
N GLY A 350 1.92 14.09 8.95
CA GLY A 350 0.46 13.97 9.16
C GLY A 350 0.05 13.47 10.54
N GLY A 351 0.94 13.54 11.54
CA GLY A 351 0.62 13.21 12.93
C GLY A 351 -0.03 14.40 13.63
N THR A 352 -1.28 14.25 14.04
CA THR A 352 -1.91 15.15 15.01
C THR A 352 -1.08 15.12 16.31
N SER A 353 -0.54 16.26 16.72
CA SER A 353 0.00 16.43 18.07
C SER A 353 -1.13 16.14 19.05
N ALA A 354 -0.93 15.16 19.93
CA ALA A 354 -1.74 15.01 21.12
C ALA A 354 -1.63 16.30 21.94
N ALA A 355 -2.78 16.86 22.29
CA ALA A 355 -2.99 17.75 23.42
C ALA A 355 -4.01 17.06 24.33
#